data_AF-A0A924ANS8-F1
#
_entry.id   AF-A0A924ANS8-F1
#
_cell.length_a   1.000
_cell.length_b   1.000
_cell.length_c   1.000
_cell.angle_alpha   90.00
_cell.angle_beta   90.00
_cell.angle_gamma   90.00
#
_symmetry.space_group_name_H-M   'P 1'
#
loop_
_entity.id
_entity.type
_entity.pdbx_description
1 polymer ?
#
loop_
_entity_poly.entity_id
_entity_poly.type
_entity_poly.pdbx_seq_one_letter_code
_entity_poly.pdbx_strand_id
1 'polypeptide(L)'
;MLLPVVLLACLPAQAVDYTFQPGNMPDGCSGGNGAYTCTALTLGAGDKIVMATGLPTVITVTNALIAGAGSQINAQGAGNLTLKVGGLVDVGANATVTANLYAESTVTLQDRVNFTGNITTNMAVINIGANNTVIGNLTTQVGAINTGEASSVTGNLTTTGAGVITTGAGSRVTGNLTTGAGAINTGAQSSVTGNVITQVGAVTIGGNVGGKINSLGVSEAGAVTVSASGVISASITTGAGAVTLGAGSQSGGISTEDGAITVGTGSSVNGSVCSNNSGAITIGGGTTMAQAAKVAGNVISKTAGAITVGAFAQVAGAVTILKAGAKSIAAGALVGGSQNSSQCADTLVAAAIPSSRGALPPSIKSREWRQIFMR
;
A
#
# COMPACT_ATOMS: atom_id res chain seq x y z
N MET A 1 60.07 35.43 -14.88
CA MET A 1 59.55 34.07 -15.14
C MET A 1 58.10 34.02 -14.67
N LEU A 2 57.14 34.19 -15.58
CA LEU A 2 55.74 33.89 -15.28
C LEU A 2 55.52 32.40 -15.51
N LEU A 3 55.10 31.71 -14.45
CA LEU A 3 54.72 30.30 -14.47
C LEU A 3 53.30 30.21 -15.06
N PRO A 4 53.04 29.46 -16.14
CA PRO A 4 51.69 29.26 -16.62
C PRO A 4 50.98 28.28 -15.69
N VAL A 5 49.96 28.77 -14.98
CA VAL A 5 48.99 27.93 -14.27
C VAL A 5 48.17 27.21 -15.34
N VAL A 6 48.49 25.94 -15.57
CA VAL A 6 47.69 25.04 -16.40
C VAL A 6 46.42 24.73 -15.62
N LEU A 7 45.33 25.41 -15.99
CA LEU A 7 43.99 25.11 -15.52
C LEU A 7 43.57 23.75 -16.12
N LEU A 8 43.73 22.68 -15.34
CA LEU A 8 43.28 21.34 -15.71
C LEU A 8 41.74 21.33 -15.70
N ALA A 9 41.13 21.71 -16.82
CA ALA A 9 39.69 21.58 -17.01
C ALA A 9 39.34 20.09 -16.94
N CYS A 10 38.68 19.67 -15.87
CA CYS A 10 38.13 18.33 -15.73
C CYS A 10 37.04 18.18 -16.80
N LEU A 11 37.36 17.57 -17.93
CA LEU A 11 36.40 17.23 -18.97
C LEU A 11 35.34 16.31 -18.34
N PRO A 12 34.04 16.52 -18.63
CA PRO A 12 33.00 15.63 -18.12
C PRO A 12 33.30 14.21 -18.61
N ALA A 13 33.35 13.25 -17.69
CA ALA A 13 33.48 11.83 -18.03
C ALA A 13 32.36 11.48 -19.03
N GLN A 14 32.75 10.96 -20.20
CA GLN A 14 31.78 10.62 -21.23
C GLN A 14 31.04 9.35 -20.84
N ALA A 15 29.73 9.33 -21.09
CA ALA A 15 28.90 8.15 -20.92
C ALA A 15 29.39 7.01 -21.80
N VAL A 16 29.41 5.79 -21.26
CA VAL A 16 29.88 4.59 -21.95
C VAL A 16 28.70 3.69 -22.31
N ASP A 17 28.71 3.20 -23.55
CA ASP A 17 27.78 2.18 -24.01
C ASP A 17 28.38 0.77 -23.79
N TYR A 18 27.73 -0.01 -22.94
CA TYR A 18 28.04 -1.41 -22.70
C TYR A 18 27.07 -2.32 -23.45
N THR A 19 27.59 -3.41 -23.99
CA THR A 19 26.78 -4.42 -24.69
C THR A 19 27.12 -5.82 -24.16
N PHE A 20 26.12 -6.50 -23.63
CA PHE A 20 26.26 -7.88 -23.16
C PHE A 20 26.14 -8.86 -24.35
N GLN A 21 27.33 -9.22 -24.86
CA GLN A 21 27.73 -10.03 -26.02
C GLN A 21 27.14 -9.78 -27.41
N PRO A 22 27.97 -9.82 -28.46
CA PRO A 22 29.40 -9.56 -28.43
C PRO A 22 29.59 -8.05 -28.20
N GLY A 23 30.28 -7.66 -27.13
CA GLY A 23 30.40 -6.23 -26.82
C GLY A 23 31.26 -5.89 -25.61
N ASN A 24 31.42 -4.59 -25.38
CA ASN A 24 32.12 -4.02 -24.24
C ASN A 24 31.26 -4.25 -22.98
N MET A 25 31.72 -5.09 -22.05
CA MET A 25 31.02 -5.31 -20.78
C MET A 25 31.60 -4.39 -19.70
N PRO A 26 30.80 -4.02 -18.67
CA PRO A 26 31.32 -3.29 -17.52
C PRO A 26 32.41 -4.09 -16.80
N ASP A 27 33.32 -3.38 -16.13
CA ASP A 27 34.39 -4.02 -15.37
C ASP A 27 33.84 -4.98 -14.31
N GLY A 28 34.49 -6.14 -14.18
CA GLY A 28 34.08 -7.19 -13.25
C GLY A 28 32.90 -8.04 -13.71
N CYS A 29 32.34 -7.77 -14.89
CA CYS A 29 31.34 -8.63 -15.54
C CYS A 29 31.99 -9.65 -16.49
N SER A 30 31.47 -10.86 -16.50
CA SER A 30 31.87 -11.94 -17.41
C SER A 30 30.69 -12.86 -17.72
N GLY A 31 30.80 -13.65 -18.79
CA GLY A 31 29.76 -14.60 -19.19
C GLY A 31 29.46 -14.55 -20.69
N GLY A 32 28.34 -15.17 -21.06
CA GLY A 32 27.89 -15.29 -22.45
C GLY A 32 26.60 -16.10 -22.56
N ASN A 33 26.03 -16.16 -23.76
CA ASN A 33 24.82 -16.95 -24.06
C ASN A 33 23.63 -16.64 -23.12
N GLY A 34 23.44 -15.37 -22.76
CA GLY A 34 22.32 -14.92 -21.93
C GLY A 34 22.51 -15.14 -20.42
N ALA A 35 23.68 -15.58 -19.96
CA ALA A 35 24.00 -15.69 -18.54
C ALA A 35 25.31 -14.97 -18.22
N TYR A 36 25.24 -13.99 -17.33
CA TYR A 36 26.38 -13.16 -16.93
C TYR A 36 26.48 -13.03 -15.43
N THR A 37 27.71 -12.87 -14.96
CA THR A 37 28.04 -12.63 -13.56
C THR A 37 28.94 -11.43 -13.45
N CYS A 38 28.59 -10.51 -12.55
CA CYS A 38 29.38 -9.34 -12.20
C CYS A 38 29.73 -9.38 -10.72
N THR A 39 30.98 -9.13 -10.35
CA THR A 39 31.33 -8.97 -8.92
C THR A 39 30.63 -7.75 -8.33
N ALA A 40 30.65 -6.63 -9.05
CA ALA A 40 29.82 -5.46 -8.83
C ALA A 40 29.42 -4.92 -10.21
N LEU A 41 28.32 -4.20 -10.30
CA LEU A 41 27.90 -3.54 -11.54
C LEU A 41 27.72 -2.05 -11.24
N THR A 42 28.72 -1.25 -11.64
CA THR A 42 28.72 0.20 -11.44
C THR A 42 28.68 0.88 -12.79
N LEU A 43 27.69 1.73 -12.99
CA LEU A 43 27.53 2.56 -14.17
C LEU A 43 27.76 4.02 -13.80
N GLY A 44 28.55 4.72 -14.60
CA GLY A 44 28.69 6.17 -14.54
C GLY A 44 27.40 6.89 -14.96
N ALA A 45 27.41 8.21 -14.81
CA ALA A 45 26.28 9.03 -15.23
C ALA A 45 26.08 8.94 -16.75
N GLY A 46 24.85 8.65 -17.18
CA GLY A 46 24.47 8.52 -18.59
C GLY A 46 24.86 7.21 -19.26
N ASP A 47 25.62 6.34 -18.59
CA ASP A 47 26.04 5.04 -19.14
C ASP A 47 24.85 4.17 -19.56
N LYS A 48 25.04 3.36 -20.61
CA LYS A 48 23.99 2.52 -21.19
C LYS A 48 24.36 1.05 -21.17
N ILE A 49 23.42 0.19 -20.80
CA ILE A 49 23.51 -1.26 -21.02
C ILE A 49 22.53 -1.65 -22.12
N VAL A 50 23.06 -2.24 -23.18
CA VAL A 50 22.29 -2.85 -24.27
C VAL A 50 22.43 -4.37 -24.19
N MET A 51 21.29 -5.06 -24.28
CA MET A 51 21.27 -6.51 -24.41
C MET A 51 21.36 -6.90 -25.88
N ALA A 52 22.12 -7.92 -26.24
CA ALA A 52 22.00 -8.46 -27.57
C ALA A 52 20.68 -9.19 -27.77
N THR A 53 20.17 -9.09 -29.00
CA THR A 53 18.89 -9.65 -29.40
C THR A 53 18.91 -11.18 -29.33
N GLY A 54 17.79 -11.78 -28.87
CA GLY A 54 17.48 -13.18 -29.16
C GLY A 54 17.29 -14.12 -27.98
N LEU A 55 17.65 -13.72 -26.74
CA LEU A 55 17.40 -14.55 -25.54
C LEU A 55 17.15 -13.68 -24.29
N PRO A 56 16.25 -14.12 -23.37
CA PRO A 56 16.20 -13.57 -22.02
C PRO A 56 17.58 -13.68 -21.38
N THR A 57 18.08 -12.56 -20.87
CA THR A 57 19.38 -12.49 -20.24
C THR A 57 19.24 -12.41 -18.73
N VAL A 58 20.05 -13.18 -18.02
CA VAL A 58 20.21 -13.08 -16.57
C VAL A 58 21.58 -12.49 -16.27
N ILE A 59 21.61 -11.37 -15.54
CA ILE A 59 22.83 -10.80 -14.96
C ILE A 59 22.77 -10.99 -13.46
N THR A 60 23.75 -11.72 -12.92
CA THR A 60 23.91 -11.94 -11.49
C THR A 60 25.01 -11.01 -10.98
N VAL A 61 24.66 -10.07 -10.10
CA VAL A 61 25.57 -9.14 -9.46
C VAL A 61 25.77 -9.60 -8.02
N THR A 62 26.98 -10.05 -7.67
CA THR A 62 27.24 -10.64 -6.35
C THR A 62 27.17 -9.60 -5.23
N ASN A 63 27.69 -8.39 -5.49
CA ASN A 63 27.66 -7.28 -4.54
C ASN A 63 26.61 -6.24 -4.96
N ALA A 64 27.00 -4.97 -5.11
CA ALA A 64 26.09 -3.88 -5.40
C ALA A 64 25.88 -3.66 -6.91
N LEU A 65 24.65 -3.24 -7.24
CA LEU A 65 24.30 -2.61 -8.50
C LEU A 65 24.14 -1.11 -8.25
N ILE A 66 25.02 -0.30 -8.83
CA ILE A 66 24.97 1.17 -8.72
C ILE A 66 24.85 1.73 -10.13
N ALA A 67 23.71 2.32 -10.45
CA ALA A 67 23.52 3.03 -11.71
C ALA A 67 23.60 4.54 -11.45
N GLY A 68 24.49 5.24 -12.15
CA GLY A 68 24.61 6.69 -12.07
C GLY A 68 23.35 7.43 -12.54
N ALA A 69 23.34 8.74 -12.35
CA ALA A 69 22.25 9.58 -12.85
C ALA A 69 22.12 9.47 -14.38
N GLY A 70 20.89 9.32 -14.88
CA GLY A 70 20.60 9.24 -16.31
C GLY A 70 21.05 7.93 -16.98
N SER A 71 21.55 6.93 -16.24
CA SER A 71 21.92 5.65 -16.83
C SER A 71 20.71 4.96 -17.49
N GLN A 72 20.95 4.20 -18.54
CA GLN A 72 19.92 3.52 -19.32
C GLN A 72 20.19 2.01 -19.37
N ILE A 73 19.41 1.20 -18.67
CA ILE A 73 19.56 -0.25 -18.63
C ILE A 73 18.44 -0.89 -19.42
N ASN A 74 18.80 -1.54 -20.53
CA ASN A 74 17.94 -2.31 -21.41
C ASN A 74 16.79 -1.50 -22.04
N ALA A 75 16.75 -1.47 -23.38
CA ALA A 75 15.68 -0.84 -24.13
C ALA A 75 14.67 -1.85 -24.71
N GLN A 76 14.94 -3.16 -24.60
CA GLN A 76 14.20 -4.19 -25.35
C GLN A 76 12.99 -4.76 -24.61
N GLY A 77 12.60 -4.21 -23.45
CA GLY A 77 11.46 -4.69 -22.67
C GLY A 77 11.87 -5.59 -21.49
N ALA A 78 11.04 -5.58 -20.43
CA ALA A 78 11.42 -6.12 -19.12
C ALA A 78 11.53 -7.66 -19.10
N GLY A 79 10.80 -8.35 -19.98
CA GLY A 79 10.88 -9.81 -20.12
C GLY A 79 12.24 -10.31 -20.62
N ASN A 80 13.07 -9.43 -21.19
CA ASN A 80 14.35 -9.79 -21.79
C ASN A 80 15.53 -9.68 -20.81
N LEU A 81 15.34 -9.10 -19.63
CA LEU A 81 16.39 -8.92 -18.64
C LEU A 81 15.92 -9.27 -17.24
N THR A 82 16.66 -10.15 -16.58
CA THR A 82 16.56 -10.40 -15.14
C THR A 82 17.87 -10.00 -14.47
N LEU A 83 17.76 -9.12 -13.49
CA LEU A 83 18.86 -8.71 -12.61
C LEU A 83 18.70 -9.46 -11.28
N LYS A 84 19.71 -10.23 -10.88
CA LYS A 84 19.79 -10.84 -9.55
C LYS A 84 20.92 -10.16 -8.80
N VAL A 85 20.62 -9.46 -7.71
CA VAL A 85 21.60 -8.64 -7.00
C VAL A 85 21.70 -9.10 -5.54
N GLY A 86 22.89 -9.53 -5.13
CA GLY A 86 23.15 -9.99 -3.76
C GLY A 86 23.29 -8.85 -2.75
N GLY A 87 23.67 -7.65 -3.20
CA GLY A 87 23.84 -6.46 -2.37
C GLY A 87 22.82 -5.35 -2.64
N LEU A 88 23.18 -4.13 -2.24
CA LEU A 88 22.38 -2.92 -2.45
C LEU A 88 22.15 -2.68 -3.96
N VAL A 89 20.95 -2.22 -4.29
CA VAL A 89 20.63 -1.63 -5.59
C VAL A 89 20.38 -0.14 -5.39
N ASP A 90 21.15 0.70 -6.06
CA ASP A 90 20.96 2.16 -6.08
C ASP A 90 20.89 2.65 -7.53
N VAL A 91 19.75 3.19 -7.91
CA VAL A 91 19.48 3.69 -9.26
C VAL A 91 19.36 5.21 -9.21
N GLY A 92 20.36 5.87 -9.77
CA GLY A 92 20.52 7.31 -9.78
C GLY A 92 19.40 8.05 -10.50
N ALA A 93 19.29 9.35 -10.20
CA ALA A 93 18.18 10.17 -10.67
C ALA A 93 18.09 10.21 -12.21
N ASN A 94 16.87 10.31 -12.74
CA ASN A 94 16.57 10.33 -14.19
C ASN A 94 17.01 9.07 -14.97
N ALA A 95 17.42 8.00 -14.30
CA ALA A 95 17.76 6.76 -14.96
C ALA A 95 16.52 6.07 -15.54
N THR A 96 16.72 5.24 -16.56
CA THR A 96 15.69 4.36 -17.11
C THR A 96 16.17 2.91 -17.03
N VAL A 97 15.38 2.05 -16.39
CA VAL A 97 15.73 0.64 -16.19
C VAL A 97 14.56 -0.22 -16.65
N THR A 98 14.84 -1.17 -17.53
CA THR A 98 13.83 -2.11 -18.02
C THR A 98 14.25 -3.54 -17.71
N ALA A 99 13.86 -4.08 -16.55
CA ALA A 99 14.26 -5.41 -16.10
C ALA A 99 13.32 -5.95 -15.02
N ASN A 100 13.30 -7.27 -14.86
CA ASN A 100 12.86 -7.86 -13.60
C ASN A 100 14.05 -7.88 -12.63
N LEU A 101 13.89 -7.28 -11.45
CA LEU A 101 14.90 -7.19 -10.42
C LEU A 101 14.56 -8.10 -9.24
N TYR A 102 15.51 -8.94 -8.86
CA TYR A 102 15.52 -9.70 -7.62
C TYR A 102 16.72 -9.24 -6.79
N ALA A 103 16.47 -8.61 -5.64
CA ALA A 103 17.53 -8.11 -4.77
C ALA A 103 17.43 -8.72 -3.37
N GLU A 104 18.57 -9.12 -2.82
CA GLU A 104 18.66 -9.65 -1.44
C GLU A 104 18.83 -8.52 -0.41
N SER A 105 19.10 -7.29 -0.85
CA SER A 105 19.25 -6.11 -0.01
C SER A 105 18.34 -4.96 -0.46
N THR A 106 18.54 -3.78 0.14
CA THR A 106 17.75 -2.59 -0.12
C THR A 106 17.80 -2.22 -1.61
N VAL A 107 16.65 -1.83 -2.14
CA VAL A 107 16.53 -1.24 -3.47
C VAL A 107 16.15 0.22 -3.31
N THR A 108 16.92 1.12 -3.88
CA THR A 108 16.64 2.55 -3.90
C THR A 108 16.58 3.04 -5.34
N LEU A 109 15.44 3.59 -5.73
CA LEU A 109 15.33 4.43 -6.92
C LEU A 109 15.35 5.89 -6.45
N GLN A 110 16.27 6.69 -6.97
CA GLN A 110 16.35 8.11 -6.65
C GLN A 110 15.22 8.90 -7.33
N ASP A 111 15.36 10.20 -7.55
CA ASP A 111 14.30 11.03 -8.14
C ASP A 111 14.15 10.79 -9.66
N ARG A 112 12.90 10.76 -10.16
CA ARG A 112 12.57 10.68 -11.60
C ARG A 112 13.13 9.45 -12.35
N VAL A 113 13.29 8.33 -11.68
CA VAL A 113 13.62 7.05 -12.33
C VAL A 113 12.38 6.47 -13.02
N ASN A 114 12.58 5.96 -14.23
CA ASN A 114 11.59 5.16 -14.95
C ASN A 114 12.00 3.70 -14.88
N PHE A 115 11.30 2.91 -14.06
CA PHE A 115 11.55 1.48 -13.92
C PHE A 115 10.42 0.69 -14.58
N THR A 116 10.75 -0.18 -15.54
CA THR A 116 9.79 -1.08 -16.18
C THR A 116 10.16 -2.53 -15.88
N GLY A 117 9.23 -3.27 -15.28
CA GLY A 117 9.43 -4.62 -14.77
C GLY A 117 9.18 -4.71 -13.27
N ASN A 118 9.26 -5.93 -12.73
CA ASN A 118 8.99 -6.17 -11.31
C ASN A 118 10.24 -5.94 -10.46
N ILE A 119 10.05 -5.43 -9.25
CA ILE A 119 11.09 -5.37 -8.21
C ILE A 119 10.67 -6.30 -7.08
N THR A 120 11.52 -7.28 -6.79
CA THR A 120 11.29 -8.27 -5.73
C THR A 120 12.46 -8.27 -4.77
N THR A 121 12.17 -8.22 -3.47
CA THR A 121 13.15 -8.48 -2.41
C THR A 121 12.67 -9.59 -1.49
N ASN A 122 13.59 -10.22 -0.77
CA ASN A 122 13.23 -11.23 0.23
C ASN A 122 13.03 -10.57 1.61
N MET A 123 14.10 -9.99 2.17
CA MET A 123 14.08 -9.40 3.53
C MET A 123 14.62 -7.97 3.54
N ALA A 124 14.18 -7.14 2.59
CA ALA A 124 14.73 -5.81 2.43
C ALA A 124 13.68 -4.76 2.06
N VAL A 125 14.10 -3.50 2.20
CA VAL A 125 13.29 -2.33 1.90
C VAL A 125 13.38 -1.99 0.41
N ILE A 126 12.23 -1.66 -0.19
CA ILE A 126 12.15 -1.04 -1.50
C ILE A 126 11.79 0.43 -1.30
N ASN A 127 12.73 1.33 -1.62
CA ASN A 127 12.57 2.77 -1.58
C ASN A 127 12.46 3.31 -3.00
N ILE A 128 11.28 3.75 -3.38
CA ILE A 128 11.05 4.53 -4.59
C ILE A 128 11.05 5.99 -4.15
N GLY A 129 11.98 6.81 -4.65
CA GLY A 129 12.05 8.24 -4.35
C GLY A 129 10.88 9.05 -4.90
N ALA A 130 11.03 10.37 -5.00
CA ALA A 130 10.00 11.24 -5.56
C ALA A 130 9.92 11.16 -7.10
N ASN A 131 8.76 11.50 -7.65
CA ASN A 131 8.51 11.66 -9.10
C ASN A 131 8.89 10.46 -9.96
N ASN A 132 8.89 9.25 -9.41
CA ASN A 132 9.26 8.04 -10.14
C ASN A 132 8.08 7.46 -10.90
N THR A 133 8.37 6.73 -11.97
CA THR A 133 7.38 5.86 -12.63
C THR A 133 7.86 4.41 -12.55
N VAL A 134 7.07 3.54 -11.93
CA VAL A 134 7.30 2.09 -11.90
C VAL A 134 6.18 1.38 -12.64
N ILE A 135 6.51 0.75 -13.76
CA ILE A 135 5.60 -0.08 -14.54
C ILE A 135 5.85 -1.55 -14.17
N GLY A 136 5.24 -2.01 -13.09
CA GLY A 136 5.40 -3.37 -12.58
C GLY A 136 5.01 -3.49 -11.12
N ASN A 137 5.15 -4.70 -10.56
CA ASN A 137 4.86 -4.97 -9.16
C ASN A 137 6.09 -4.73 -8.28
N LEU A 138 5.84 -4.27 -7.05
CA LEU A 138 6.82 -4.16 -5.98
C LEU A 138 6.47 -5.21 -4.93
N THR A 139 7.37 -6.16 -4.68
CA THR A 139 7.13 -7.25 -3.72
C THR A 139 8.30 -7.40 -2.77
N THR A 140 8.01 -7.52 -1.48
CA THR A 140 8.98 -8.00 -0.49
C THR A 140 8.34 -9.09 0.37
N GLN A 141 9.12 -10.08 0.82
CA GLN A 141 8.59 -11.04 1.79
C GLN A 141 8.55 -10.43 3.19
N VAL A 142 9.63 -9.77 3.62
CA VAL A 142 9.72 -9.02 4.86
C VAL A 142 10.43 -7.70 4.59
N GLY A 143 9.86 -6.59 5.06
CA GLY A 143 10.45 -5.26 4.85
C GLY A 143 9.42 -4.24 4.41
N ALA A 144 9.87 -3.00 4.24
CA ALA A 144 9.00 -1.90 3.85
C ALA A 144 9.01 -1.69 2.33
N ILE A 145 7.89 -1.20 1.80
CA ILE A 145 7.81 -0.61 0.47
C ILE A 145 7.41 0.85 0.65
N ASN A 146 8.31 1.76 0.30
CA ASN A 146 8.09 3.19 0.38
C ASN A 146 8.05 3.77 -1.02
N THR A 147 6.99 4.49 -1.36
CA THR A 147 6.96 5.33 -2.57
C THR A 147 6.95 6.79 -2.18
N GLY A 148 7.88 7.56 -2.71
CA GLY A 148 7.98 9.01 -2.49
C GLY A 148 6.84 9.77 -3.14
N GLU A 149 6.85 11.08 -2.92
CA GLU A 149 5.83 12.02 -3.39
C GLU A 149 5.72 12.02 -4.92
N ALA A 150 4.49 12.22 -5.41
CA ALA A 150 4.16 12.30 -6.83
C ALA A 150 4.64 11.12 -7.70
N SER A 151 5.01 9.99 -7.08
CA SER A 151 5.41 8.78 -7.79
C SER A 151 4.20 7.99 -8.28
N SER A 152 4.36 7.30 -9.42
CA SER A 152 3.36 6.42 -9.98
C SER A 152 3.84 4.97 -10.03
N VAL A 153 3.03 4.04 -9.54
CA VAL A 153 3.25 2.59 -9.65
C VAL A 153 2.04 1.95 -10.33
N THR A 154 2.23 1.28 -11.46
CA THR A 154 1.11 0.68 -12.19
C THR A 154 0.72 -0.71 -11.67
N GLY A 155 1.62 -1.39 -10.96
CA GLY A 155 1.38 -2.72 -10.39
C GLY A 155 0.93 -2.69 -8.93
N ASN A 156 1.00 -3.87 -8.31
CA ASN A 156 0.70 -4.07 -6.90
C ASN A 156 1.92 -3.76 -6.03
N LEU A 157 1.66 -3.31 -4.79
CA LEU A 157 2.66 -3.25 -3.72
C LEU A 157 2.30 -4.33 -2.72
N THR A 158 3.22 -5.26 -2.46
CA THR A 158 2.93 -6.43 -1.63
C THR A 158 4.07 -6.73 -0.66
N THR A 159 3.75 -6.75 0.64
CA THR A 159 4.61 -7.29 1.70
C THR A 159 3.95 -8.61 2.17
N THR A 160 4.48 -9.78 1.80
CA THR A 160 3.76 -11.05 2.08
C THR A 160 3.82 -11.47 3.55
N GLY A 161 4.87 -11.08 4.26
CA GLY A 161 5.05 -11.24 5.71
C GLY A 161 4.94 -9.91 6.45
N ALA A 162 5.85 -9.67 7.40
CA ALA A 162 5.89 -8.44 8.17
C ALA A 162 6.48 -7.29 7.35
N GLY A 163 5.75 -6.19 7.19
CA GLY A 163 6.15 -5.06 6.38
C GLY A 163 5.17 -3.90 6.42
N VAL A 164 5.69 -2.71 6.13
CA VAL A 164 4.90 -1.48 6.03
C VAL A 164 4.90 -1.03 4.57
N ILE A 165 3.73 -0.70 4.05
CA ILE A 165 3.61 -0.03 2.76
C ILE A 165 3.28 1.43 3.01
N THR A 166 4.11 2.34 2.52
CA THR A 166 3.89 3.80 2.61
C THR A 166 3.87 4.42 1.23
N THR A 167 2.80 5.14 0.88
CA THR A 167 2.77 5.99 -0.31
C THR A 167 2.87 7.46 0.08
N GLY A 168 3.69 8.22 -0.62
CA GLY A 168 3.88 9.65 -0.43
C GLY A 168 2.66 10.47 -0.86
N ALA A 169 2.73 11.77 -0.62
CA ALA A 169 1.69 12.69 -1.03
C ALA A 169 1.59 12.77 -2.56
N GLY A 170 0.36 12.84 -3.09
CA GLY A 170 0.09 12.91 -4.53
C GLY A 170 0.48 11.67 -5.35
N SER A 171 0.98 10.60 -4.71
CA SER A 171 1.39 9.39 -5.41
C SER A 171 0.19 8.61 -5.96
N ARG A 172 0.38 7.85 -7.04
CA ARG A 172 -0.66 7.06 -7.69
C ARG A 172 -0.26 5.59 -7.78
N VAL A 173 -1.08 4.71 -7.21
CA VAL A 173 -0.96 3.26 -7.38
C VAL A 173 -2.20 2.74 -8.10
N THR A 174 -2.04 2.10 -9.26
CA THR A 174 -3.20 1.53 -9.96
C THR A 174 -3.52 0.10 -9.50
N GLY A 175 -2.55 -0.63 -8.95
CA GLY A 175 -2.76 -1.94 -8.36
C GLY A 175 -3.28 -1.90 -6.91
N ASN A 176 -3.19 -3.05 -6.24
CA ASN A 176 -3.55 -3.23 -4.84
C ASN A 176 -2.36 -2.92 -3.92
N LEU A 177 -2.68 -2.54 -2.68
CA LEU A 177 -1.73 -2.52 -1.57
C LEU A 177 -2.06 -3.69 -0.65
N THR A 178 -1.11 -4.59 -0.41
CA THR A 178 -1.33 -5.79 0.40
C THR A 178 -0.22 -6.01 1.40
N THR A 179 -0.54 -6.13 2.69
CA THR A 179 0.40 -6.58 3.72
C THR A 179 -0.10 -7.84 4.45
N GLY A 180 0.79 -8.80 4.67
CA GLY A 180 0.56 -9.95 5.54
C GLY A 180 0.47 -9.50 7.00
N ALA A 181 1.45 -8.75 7.47
CA ALA A 181 1.43 -8.11 8.78
C ALA A 181 2.15 -6.75 8.73
N GLY A 182 1.58 -5.72 9.37
CA GLY A 182 2.09 -4.36 9.39
C GLY A 182 1.10 -3.35 8.82
N ALA A 183 1.55 -2.11 8.67
CA ALA A 183 0.68 -1.00 8.35
C ALA A 183 0.66 -0.68 6.85
N ILE A 184 -0.45 -0.10 6.39
CA ILE A 184 -0.52 0.57 5.09
C ILE A 184 -0.85 2.04 5.33
N ASN A 185 0.03 2.93 4.90
CA ASN A 185 -0.13 4.37 5.01
C ASN A 185 -0.15 4.99 3.62
N THR A 186 -1.21 5.74 3.30
CA THR A 186 -1.26 6.51 2.04
C THR A 186 -1.21 8.00 2.36
N GLY A 187 -0.37 8.72 1.61
CA GLY A 187 -0.13 10.15 1.81
C GLY A 187 -1.33 11.01 1.40
N ALA A 188 -1.25 12.30 1.72
CA ALA A 188 -2.28 13.26 1.34
C ALA A 188 -2.46 13.29 -0.19
N GLN A 189 -3.71 13.32 -0.65
CA GLN A 189 -4.05 13.41 -2.08
C GLN A 189 -3.50 12.26 -2.95
N SER A 190 -2.97 11.19 -2.36
CA SER A 190 -2.59 10.01 -3.12
C SER A 190 -3.82 9.31 -3.69
N SER A 191 -3.66 8.48 -4.71
CA SER A 191 -4.74 7.66 -5.26
C SER A 191 -4.33 6.20 -5.39
N VAL A 192 -5.13 5.31 -4.79
CA VAL A 192 -5.01 3.85 -4.99
C VAL A 192 -6.23 3.40 -5.76
N THR A 193 -6.09 2.89 -6.97
CA THR A 193 -7.25 2.43 -7.76
C THR A 193 -7.72 1.04 -7.30
N GLY A 194 -6.79 0.18 -6.89
CA GLY A 194 -7.09 -1.15 -6.37
C GLY A 194 -7.56 -1.16 -4.92
N ASN A 195 -7.51 -2.34 -4.32
CA ASN A 195 -7.88 -2.58 -2.93
C ASN A 195 -6.72 -2.29 -1.98
N VAL A 196 -7.05 -1.98 -0.73
CA VAL A 196 -6.09 -1.91 0.37
C VAL A 196 -6.38 -3.05 1.33
N ILE A 197 -5.43 -3.96 1.50
CA ILE A 197 -5.63 -5.23 2.20
C ILE A 197 -4.53 -5.42 3.25
N THR A 198 -4.92 -5.67 4.49
CA THR A 198 -4.01 -6.09 5.56
C THR A 198 -4.62 -7.27 6.30
N GLN A 199 -3.81 -8.29 6.61
CA GLN A 199 -4.28 -9.35 7.51
C GLN A 199 -4.10 -8.91 8.97
N VAL A 200 -2.96 -8.30 9.32
CA VAL A 200 -2.72 -7.81 10.68
C VAL A 200 -2.08 -6.44 10.59
N GLY A 201 -2.75 -5.38 11.01
CA GLY A 201 -2.16 -4.06 11.15
C GLY A 201 -3.04 -2.92 10.67
N ALA A 202 -2.59 -1.70 10.94
CA ALA A 202 -3.40 -0.51 10.73
C ALA A 202 -3.39 -0.04 9.27
N VAL A 203 -4.47 0.59 8.85
CA VAL A 203 -4.58 1.28 7.56
C VAL A 203 -4.83 2.76 7.83
N THR A 204 -3.96 3.62 7.33
CA THR A 204 -4.16 5.08 7.34
C THR A 204 -4.30 5.59 5.92
N ILE A 205 -5.42 6.23 5.62
CA ILE A 205 -5.73 6.78 4.30
C ILE A 205 -5.67 8.31 4.32
N GLY A 206 -4.59 8.89 3.82
CA GLY A 206 -4.48 10.33 3.59
C GLY A 206 -5.07 10.81 2.26
N GLY A 207 -5.34 9.89 1.32
CA GLY A 207 -5.82 10.18 -0.02
C GLY A 207 -7.13 9.49 -0.39
N ASN A 208 -7.23 9.09 -1.65
CA ASN A 208 -8.39 8.41 -2.22
C ASN A 208 -8.09 6.94 -2.53
N VAL A 209 -9.09 6.07 -2.31
CA VAL A 209 -9.04 4.64 -2.65
C VAL A 209 -10.26 4.30 -3.51
N GLY A 210 -10.02 3.82 -4.74
CA GLY A 210 -11.03 3.37 -5.69
C GLY A 210 -11.58 1.97 -5.38
N GLY A 211 -10.78 1.10 -4.75
CA GLY A 211 -11.20 -0.25 -4.36
C GLY A 211 -11.77 -0.36 -2.95
N LYS A 212 -11.95 -1.61 -2.49
CA LYS A 212 -12.35 -1.95 -1.12
C LYS A 212 -11.17 -1.82 -0.16
N ILE A 213 -11.47 -1.49 1.09
CA ILE A 213 -10.51 -1.63 2.19
C ILE A 213 -10.88 -2.87 2.99
N ASN A 214 -9.96 -3.82 3.06
CA ASN A 214 -10.15 -5.10 3.73
C ASN A 214 -9.04 -5.32 4.77
N SER A 215 -9.31 -4.93 6.01
CA SER A 215 -8.39 -5.10 7.15
C SER A 215 -8.83 -6.31 7.97
N LEU A 216 -8.60 -7.51 7.44
CA LEU A 216 -9.11 -8.77 7.99
C LEU A 216 -8.07 -9.49 8.82
N GLY A 217 -8.02 -9.14 10.11
CA GLY A 217 -7.27 -9.88 11.11
C GLY A 217 -8.19 -10.63 12.07
N VAL A 218 -7.97 -11.93 12.20
CA VAL A 218 -8.64 -12.81 13.17
C VAL A 218 -8.16 -12.59 14.61
N SER A 219 -7.16 -11.73 14.83
CA SER A 219 -6.67 -11.40 16.17
C SER A 219 -6.13 -9.97 16.20
N GLU A 220 -6.98 -9.06 16.69
CA GLU A 220 -6.65 -7.72 17.21
C GLU A 220 -6.13 -6.61 16.24
N ALA A 221 -6.78 -5.44 16.36
CA ALA A 221 -6.18 -4.11 16.17
C ALA A 221 -5.81 -3.57 14.76
N GLY A 222 -6.34 -4.13 13.67
CA GLY A 222 -6.19 -3.49 12.36
C GLY A 222 -7.06 -2.25 12.16
N ALA A 223 -6.79 -1.16 12.90
CA ALA A 223 -7.57 0.07 12.83
C ALA A 223 -7.51 0.69 11.43
N VAL A 224 -8.63 1.19 10.93
CA VAL A 224 -8.71 1.93 9.67
C VAL A 224 -9.02 3.39 9.98
N THR A 225 -8.09 4.28 9.67
CA THR A 225 -8.28 5.73 9.78
C THR A 225 -8.29 6.34 8.40
N VAL A 226 -9.38 6.99 8.01
CA VAL A 226 -9.46 7.81 6.80
C VAL A 226 -9.33 9.26 7.23
N SER A 227 -8.32 9.97 6.73
CA SER A 227 -8.13 11.40 6.96
C SER A 227 -9.31 12.22 6.42
N ALA A 228 -9.38 13.48 6.83
CA ALA A 228 -10.43 14.40 6.40
C ALA A 228 -10.53 14.45 4.86
N SER A 229 -11.76 14.47 4.35
CA SER A 229 -12.09 14.48 2.91
C SER A 229 -11.58 13.27 2.10
N GLY A 230 -11.05 12.22 2.74
CA GLY A 230 -10.66 10.99 2.05
C GLY A 230 -11.86 10.25 1.46
N VAL A 231 -11.70 9.69 0.26
CA VAL A 231 -12.77 9.00 -0.48
C VAL A 231 -12.44 7.53 -0.65
N ILE A 232 -13.30 6.66 -0.13
CA ILE A 232 -13.28 5.21 -0.36
C ILE A 232 -14.49 4.86 -1.24
N SER A 233 -14.25 4.47 -2.48
CA SER A 233 -15.36 4.24 -3.43
C SER A 233 -16.15 2.96 -3.14
N ALA A 234 -15.59 2.07 -2.32
CA ALA A 234 -16.24 0.84 -1.89
C ALA A 234 -16.28 0.72 -0.35
N SER A 235 -16.57 -0.48 0.16
CA SER A 235 -16.76 -0.69 1.60
C SER A 235 -15.43 -0.85 2.36
N ILE A 236 -15.49 -0.51 3.64
CA ILE A 236 -14.46 -0.79 4.65
C ILE A 236 -14.93 -2.00 5.46
N THR A 237 -14.05 -2.98 5.62
CA THR A 237 -14.31 -4.14 6.48
C THR A 237 -13.13 -4.39 7.40
N THR A 238 -13.39 -4.50 8.70
CA THR A 238 -12.38 -4.83 9.71
C THR A 238 -12.84 -5.98 10.62
N GLY A 239 -11.89 -6.67 11.22
CA GLY A 239 -12.15 -7.55 12.36
C GLY A 239 -12.43 -6.74 13.63
N ALA A 240 -11.50 -6.80 14.59
CA ALA A 240 -11.60 -6.03 15.85
C ALA A 240 -11.10 -4.57 15.75
N GLY A 241 -10.50 -4.17 14.64
CA GLY A 241 -9.93 -2.82 14.47
C GLY A 241 -10.99 -1.74 14.37
N ALA A 242 -10.79 -0.62 15.07
CA ALA A 242 -11.67 0.54 14.98
C ALA A 242 -11.64 1.16 13.57
N VAL A 243 -12.76 1.71 13.12
CA VAL A 243 -12.87 2.47 11.87
C VAL A 243 -13.19 3.92 12.20
N THR A 244 -12.34 4.84 11.76
CA THR A 244 -12.57 6.28 11.89
C THR A 244 -12.56 6.93 10.52
N LEU A 245 -13.69 7.51 10.12
CA LEU A 245 -13.75 8.46 9.03
C LEU A 245 -13.54 9.87 9.59
N GLY A 246 -12.53 10.57 9.09
CA GLY A 246 -12.34 11.99 9.33
C GLY A 246 -13.52 12.82 8.82
N ALA A 247 -13.50 14.12 9.09
CA ALA A 247 -14.56 15.03 8.66
C ALA A 247 -14.62 15.12 7.12
N GLY A 248 -15.83 15.14 6.57
CA GLY A 248 -16.08 15.25 5.13
C GLY A 248 -15.66 14.04 4.29
N SER A 249 -15.27 12.93 4.91
CA SER A 249 -14.83 11.72 4.22
C SER A 249 -16.00 10.95 3.61
N GLN A 250 -15.72 10.10 2.63
CA GLN A 250 -16.73 9.30 1.94
C GLN A 250 -16.36 7.82 1.98
N SER A 251 -17.35 6.94 2.15
CA SER A 251 -17.18 5.49 2.01
C SER A 251 -18.41 4.83 1.38
N GLY A 252 -18.23 3.60 0.89
CA GLY A 252 -19.32 2.69 0.56
C GLY A 252 -20.11 2.28 1.81
N GLY A 253 -19.92 1.06 2.29
CA GLY A 253 -20.39 0.62 3.62
C GLY A 253 -19.24 0.49 4.63
N ILE A 254 -19.58 0.38 5.91
CA ILE A 254 -18.59 0.09 6.97
C ILE A 254 -19.09 -1.12 7.76
N SER A 255 -18.24 -2.14 7.90
CA SER A 255 -18.52 -3.28 8.76
C SER A 255 -17.31 -3.60 9.63
N THR A 256 -17.52 -3.74 10.94
CA THR A 256 -16.52 -4.22 11.88
C THR A 256 -17.06 -5.44 12.61
N GLU A 257 -16.17 -6.33 13.06
CA GLU A 257 -16.56 -7.41 13.96
C GLU A 257 -16.75 -6.86 15.38
N ASP A 258 -15.69 -6.34 15.97
CA ASP A 258 -15.68 -5.79 17.35
C ASP A 258 -15.29 -4.30 17.42
N GLY A 259 -14.74 -3.75 16.33
CA GLY A 259 -14.16 -2.42 16.33
C GLY A 259 -15.20 -1.30 16.48
N ALA A 260 -14.86 -0.26 17.24
CA ALA A 260 -15.66 0.96 17.26
C ALA A 260 -15.67 1.62 15.87
N ILE A 261 -16.79 2.20 15.48
CA ILE A 261 -16.93 2.95 14.23
C ILE A 261 -17.25 4.40 14.55
N THR A 262 -16.46 5.32 14.02
CA THR A 262 -16.72 6.76 14.08
C THR A 262 -16.85 7.31 12.66
N VAL A 263 -18.01 7.84 12.32
CA VAL A 263 -18.24 8.58 11.09
C VAL A 263 -18.15 10.07 11.42
N GLY A 264 -17.10 10.74 10.96
CA GLY A 264 -16.86 12.16 11.20
C GLY A 264 -17.97 13.08 10.68
N THR A 265 -17.95 14.33 11.15
CA THR A 265 -18.91 15.35 10.73
C THR A 265 -18.81 15.61 9.22
N GLY A 266 -19.94 15.83 8.55
CA GLY A 266 -20.01 16.07 7.11
C GLY A 266 -19.66 14.86 6.23
N SER A 267 -19.34 13.71 6.82
CA SER A 267 -18.97 12.50 6.09
C SER A 267 -20.19 11.77 5.52
N SER A 268 -20.01 11.03 4.43
CA SER A 268 -21.08 10.27 3.77
C SER A 268 -20.73 8.79 3.66
N VAL A 269 -21.62 7.92 4.13
CA VAL A 269 -21.55 6.46 3.95
C VAL A 269 -22.70 6.06 3.02
N ASN A 270 -22.37 5.60 1.82
CA ASN A 270 -23.34 5.23 0.78
C ASN A 270 -24.06 3.90 1.05
N GLY A 271 -23.62 3.14 2.05
CA GLY A 271 -24.21 1.90 2.51
C GLY A 271 -24.54 1.93 4.01
N SER A 272 -24.59 0.74 4.62
CA SER A 272 -24.83 0.58 6.05
C SER A 272 -23.55 0.71 6.89
N VAL A 273 -23.73 1.04 8.16
CA VAL A 273 -22.69 1.05 9.19
C VAL A 273 -22.99 -0.03 10.23
N CYS A 274 -22.09 -1.00 10.35
CA CYS A 274 -22.37 -2.26 11.03
C CYS A 274 -21.25 -2.65 11.99
N SER A 275 -21.63 -2.99 13.23
CA SER A 275 -20.78 -3.69 14.19
C SER A 275 -21.42 -5.06 14.47
N ASN A 276 -20.74 -6.15 14.10
CA ASN A 276 -21.29 -7.51 14.26
C ASN A 276 -21.29 -7.98 15.72
N ASN A 277 -20.54 -7.31 16.59
CA ASN A 277 -20.52 -7.63 18.00
C ASN A 277 -20.77 -6.38 18.85
N SER A 278 -19.75 -5.91 19.57
CA SER A 278 -19.90 -4.97 20.68
C SER A 278 -19.24 -3.60 20.44
N GLY A 279 -18.78 -3.35 19.21
CA GLY A 279 -18.19 -2.06 18.84
C GLY A 279 -19.21 -0.93 18.94
N ALA A 280 -18.83 0.17 19.58
CA ALA A 280 -19.62 1.40 19.62
C ALA A 280 -19.67 2.06 18.23
N ILE A 281 -20.82 2.60 17.84
CA ILE A 281 -20.99 3.32 16.58
C ILE A 281 -21.35 4.77 16.89
N THR A 282 -20.55 5.70 16.38
CA THR A 282 -20.80 7.14 16.49
C THR A 282 -20.97 7.73 15.09
N ILE A 283 -22.14 8.33 14.85
CA ILE A 283 -22.43 9.09 13.64
C ILE A 283 -22.34 10.58 13.99
N GLY A 284 -21.37 11.26 13.40
CA GLY A 284 -21.03 12.65 13.72
C GLY A 284 -22.18 13.63 13.46
N GLY A 285 -22.48 14.47 14.44
CA GLY A 285 -23.45 15.55 14.28
C GLY A 285 -22.88 16.77 13.56
N GLY A 286 -23.70 17.81 13.41
CA GLY A 286 -23.29 19.12 12.89
C GLY A 286 -24.05 20.24 13.59
N THR A 287 -23.82 21.49 13.17
CA THR A 287 -24.72 22.60 13.56
C THR A 287 -25.90 22.74 12.58
N THR A 288 -25.80 22.09 11.42
CA THR A 288 -26.82 22.05 10.37
C THR A 288 -26.85 20.67 9.71
N MET A 289 -27.94 20.38 8.99
CA MET A 289 -28.10 19.16 8.18
C MET A 289 -26.98 18.95 7.15
N ALA A 290 -26.44 20.03 6.59
CA ALA A 290 -25.40 19.97 5.57
C ALA A 290 -24.03 19.57 6.15
N GLN A 291 -23.80 19.88 7.43
CA GLN A 291 -22.53 19.63 8.12
C GLN A 291 -22.52 18.34 8.92
N ALA A 292 -23.68 17.71 9.13
CA ALA A 292 -23.76 16.45 9.87
C ALA A 292 -23.45 15.26 8.96
N ALA A 293 -23.08 14.13 9.56
CA ALA A 293 -22.82 12.90 8.82
C ALA A 293 -24.10 12.33 8.19
N LYS A 294 -23.92 11.63 7.06
CA LYS A 294 -24.98 10.97 6.30
C LYS A 294 -24.69 9.47 6.15
N VAL A 295 -25.69 8.64 6.41
CA VAL A 295 -25.65 7.19 6.20
C VAL A 295 -26.87 6.81 5.36
N ALA A 296 -26.63 6.29 4.16
CA ALA A 296 -27.71 5.91 3.24
C ALA A 296 -28.38 4.58 3.61
N GLY A 297 -27.66 3.70 4.33
CA GLY A 297 -28.18 2.42 4.81
C GLY A 297 -28.62 2.44 6.28
N ASN A 298 -28.64 1.25 6.88
CA ASN A 298 -28.94 1.06 8.30
C ASN A 298 -27.69 1.31 9.16
N VAL A 299 -27.91 1.61 10.45
CA VAL A 299 -26.86 1.64 11.48
C VAL A 299 -27.16 0.56 12.51
N ILE A 300 -26.35 -0.49 12.57
CA ILE A 300 -26.67 -1.72 13.30
C ILE A 300 -25.52 -2.16 14.21
N SER A 301 -25.84 -2.44 15.47
CA SER A 301 -24.99 -3.23 16.38
C SER A 301 -25.69 -4.56 16.69
N LYS A 302 -25.06 -5.69 16.35
CA LYS A 302 -25.70 -7.03 16.44
C LYS A 302 -25.65 -7.65 17.84
N THR A 303 -24.73 -7.25 18.71
CA THR A 303 -24.62 -7.81 20.07
C THR A 303 -24.76 -6.71 21.13
N ALA A 304 -23.66 -6.30 21.79
CA ALA A 304 -23.70 -5.39 22.92
C ALA A 304 -23.01 -4.07 22.60
N GLY A 305 -23.72 -3.03 22.15
CA GLY A 305 -23.07 -1.80 21.66
C GLY A 305 -23.74 -0.51 22.11
N ALA A 306 -23.01 0.59 21.97
CA ALA A 306 -23.60 1.92 22.05
C ALA A 306 -23.71 2.49 20.63
N ILE A 307 -24.89 2.99 20.26
CA ILE A 307 -25.05 3.76 19.03
C ILE A 307 -25.40 5.19 19.40
N THR A 308 -24.56 6.13 18.98
CA THR A 308 -24.76 7.57 19.14
C THR A 308 -24.94 8.21 17.78
N VAL A 309 -26.09 8.83 17.55
CA VAL A 309 -26.39 9.64 16.37
C VAL A 309 -26.40 11.10 16.78
N GLY A 310 -25.42 11.86 16.31
CA GLY A 310 -25.23 13.27 16.64
C GLY A 310 -26.32 14.18 16.07
N ALA A 311 -26.38 15.42 16.57
CA ALA A 311 -27.40 16.38 16.18
C ALA A 311 -27.37 16.62 14.66
N PHE A 312 -28.55 16.68 14.05
CA PHE A 312 -28.73 16.87 12.61
C PHE A 312 -28.17 15.78 11.69
N ALA A 313 -27.60 14.68 12.22
CA ALA A 313 -27.15 13.56 11.41
C ALA A 313 -28.32 12.88 10.70
N GLN A 314 -28.04 12.31 9.53
CA GLN A 314 -29.05 11.72 8.64
C GLN A 314 -28.75 10.23 8.45
N VAL A 315 -29.66 9.38 8.91
CA VAL A 315 -29.63 7.94 8.68
C VAL A 315 -30.90 7.56 7.91
N ALA A 316 -30.76 7.19 6.65
CA ALA A 316 -31.92 6.87 5.81
C ALA A 316 -32.54 5.51 6.18
N GLY A 317 -31.75 4.59 6.74
CA GLY A 317 -32.23 3.33 7.30
C GLY A 317 -32.60 3.41 8.79
N ALA A 318 -32.78 2.24 9.40
CA ALA A 318 -33.04 2.12 10.84
C ALA A 318 -31.75 2.18 11.67
N VAL A 319 -31.88 2.66 12.91
CA VAL A 319 -30.84 2.58 13.95
C VAL A 319 -31.21 1.48 14.94
N THR A 320 -30.46 0.37 14.92
CA THR A 320 -30.85 -0.87 15.60
C THR A 320 -29.73 -1.44 16.46
N ILE A 321 -30.07 -1.83 17.69
CA ILE A 321 -29.23 -2.64 18.57
C ILE A 321 -30.01 -3.94 18.78
N LEU A 322 -29.46 -5.09 18.36
CA LEU A 322 -30.22 -6.35 18.33
C LEU A 322 -30.28 -7.08 19.68
N LYS A 323 -29.34 -6.82 20.60
CA LYS A 323 -29.35 -7.43 21.94
C LYS A 323 -29.31 -6.35 23.03
N ALA A 324 -28.16 -6.11 23.63
CA ALA A 324 -28.00 -5.19 24.76
C ALA A 324 -27.33 -3.90 24.30
N GLY A 325 -27.66 -2.75 24.87
CA GLY A 325 -26.94 -1.52 24.53
C GLY A 325 -27.70 -0.24 24.75
N ALA A 326 -27.01 0.87 24.51
CA ALA A 326 -27.55 2.21 24.62
C ALA A 326 -27.69 2.83 23.23
N LYS A 327 -28.87 3.39 22.96
CA LYS A 327 -29.16 4.15 21.74
C LYS A 327 -29.38 5.60 22.14
N SER A 328 -28.56 6.50 21.61
CA SER A 328 -28.70 7.95 21.78
C SER A 328 -28.90 8.60 20.42
N ILE A 329 -30.01 9.29 20.24
CA ILE A 329 -30.32 10.06 19.04
C ILE A 329 -30.52 11.50 19.48
N ALA A 330 -29.58 12.37 19.09
CA ALA A 330 -29.62 13.76 19.48
C ALA A 330 -30.73 14.52 18.75
N ALA A 331 -31.13 15.66 19.33
CA ALA A 331 -32.14 16.54 18.74
C ALA A 331 -31.78 16.94 17.31
N GLY A 332 -32.80 16.97 16.44
CA GLY A 332 -32.65 17.33 15.04
C GLY A 332 -32.10 16.22 14.15
N ALA A 333 -31.64 15.07 14.66
CA ALA A 333 -31.26 13.93 13.82
C ALA A 333 -32.48 13.36 13.07
N LEU A 334 -32.25 12.89 11.83
CA LEU A 334 -33.25 12.23 11.00
C LEU A 334 -32.91 10.73 10.89
N VAL A 335 -33.86 9.87 11.28
CA VAL A 335 -33.71 8.41 11.21
C VAL A 335 -34.91 7.82 10.47
N GLY A 336 -34.64 7.07 9.42
CA GLY A 336 -35.65 6.43 8.58
C GLY A 336 -36.11 5.06 9.07
N GLY A 337 -36.86 4.37 8.21
CA GLY A 337 -37.32 3.00 8.43
C GLY A 337 -36.26 1.96 8.06
N SER A 338 -36.46 0.72 8.52
CA SER A 338 -35.57 -0.39 8.15
C SER A 338 -35.57 -0.62 6.63
N GLN A 339 -34.38 -0.70 6.04
CA GLN A 339 -34.22 -1.00 4.63
C GLN A 339 -33.83 -2.48 4.44
N ASN A 340 -34.64 -3.22 3.67
CA ASN A 340 -34.44 -4.65 3.42
C ASN A 340 -33.21 -4.97 2.54
N SER A 341 -32.73 -4.02 1.73
CA SER A 341 -31.62 -4.21 0.79
C SER A 341 -30.22 -3.95 1.38
N SER A 342 -30.14 -3.57 2.66
CA SER A 342 -28.91 -3.09 3.29
C SER A 342 -28.69 -3.71 4.68
N GLN A 343 -29.02 -4.98 4.83
CA GLN A 343 -28.62 -5.75 6.02
C GLN A 343 -27.10 -5.94 6.00
N CYS A 344 -26.47 -5.83 7.17
CA CYS A 344 -25.05 -6.11 7.37
C CYS A 344 -24.75 -7.54 6.91
N ALA A 345 -24.26 -7.70 5.68
CA ALA A 345 -24.00 -9.01 5.09
C ALA A 345 -23.10 -9.81 6.03
N ASP A 346 -23.54 -11.03 6.38
CA ASP A 346 -22.87 -11.97 7.29
C ASP A 346 -21.54 -12.53 6.75
N THR A 347 -20.94 -11.90 5.75
CA THR A 347 -19.86 -12.50 4.97
C THR A 347 -18.59 -11.67 5.05
N LEU A 348 -17.86 -11.87 6.14
CA LEU A 348 -16.40 -11.81 6.12
C LEU A 348 -15.92 -12.98 5.22
N VAL A 349 -16.03 -12.84 3.90
CA VAL A 349 -15.34 -13.77 3.00
C VAL A 349 -13.87 -13.40 3.12
N ALA A 350 -13.10 -14.23 3.83
CA ALA A 350 -11.65 -14.23 3.72
C ALA A 350 -11.33 -14.31 2.23
N ALA A 351 -10.87 -13.22 1.63
CA ALA A 351 -10.38 -13.25 0.26
C ALA A 351 -9.26 -14.29 0.25
N ALA A 352 -9.44 -15.36 -0.53
CA ALA A 352 -8.43 -16.40 -0.66
C ALA A 352 -7.15 -15.77 -1.23
N ILE A 353 -6.17 -15.51 -0.37
CA ILE A 353 -4.80 -15.21 -0.77
C ILE A 353 -4.09 -16.55 -0.95
N PRO A 354 -3.25 -16.76 -2.00
CA PRO A 354 -2.58 -18.03 -2.25
C PRO A 354 -1.80 -18.48 -1.01
N SER A 355 -2.17 -19.65 -0.49
CA SER A 355 -1.53 -20.24 0.69
C SER A 355 -0.10 -20.65 0.35
N SER A 356 0.90 -19.87 0.76
CA SER A 356 2.23 -20.44 1.00
C SER A 356 2.18 -21.12 2.36
N ARG A 357 2.16 -22.46 2.36
CA ARG A 357 2.12 -23.33 3.55
C ARG A 357 3.18 -22.92 4.58
N GLY A 358 2.74 -22.26 5.64
CA GLY A 358 3.39 -22.21 6.94
C GLY A 358 2.29 -22.35 7.97
N ALA A 359 2.38 -23.36 8.84
CA ALA A 359 1.33 -23.71 9.79
C ALA A 359 0.91 -22.48 10.61
N LEU A 360 -0.36 -22.09 10.52
CA LEU A 360 -0.96 -21.13 11.44
C LEU A 360 -0.96 -21.75 12.84
N PRO A 361 -0.55 -21.03 13.90
CA PRO A 361 -0.78 -21.47 15.27
C PRO A 361 -2.30 -21.57 15.54
N PRO A 362 -2.72 -22.43 16.48
CA PRO A 362 -4.14 -22.68 16.74
C PRO A 362 -4.87 -21.39 17.09
N SER A 363 -6.01 -21.16 16.42
CA SER A 363 -6.90 -20.03 16.68
C SER A 363 -7.47 -20.12 18.10
N ILE A 364 -7.05 -19.22 18.98
CA ILE A 364 -7.64 -19.09 20.32
C ILE A 364 -8.96 -18.31 20.17
N LYS A 365 -10.09 -18.96 20.40
CA LYS A 365 -11.41 -18.31 20.42
C LYS A 365 -11.57 -17.55 21.74
N SER A 366 -11.87 -16.25 21.68
CA SER A 366 -11.87 -15.31 22.81
C SER A 366 -12.82 -15.61 24.00
N ARG A 367 -13.56 -16.73 23.97
CA ARG A 367 -14.51 -17.08 25.05
C ARG A 367 -13.86 -17.60 26.33
N GLU A 368 -12.56 -17.88 26.34
CA GLU A 368 -11.88 -18.46 27.51
C GLU A 368 -11.43 -17.43 28.55
N TRP A 369 -11.44 -16.13 28.25
CA TRP A 369 -10.97 -15.09 29.19
C TRP A 369 -11.94 -14.77 30.34
N ARG A 370 -13.19 -15.24 30.32
CA ARG A 370 -14.15 -14.94 31.40
C ARG A 370 -13.99 -15.78 32.67
N GLN A 371 -13.15 -16.82 32.68
CA GLN A 371 -12.98 -17.68 33.86
C GLN A 371 -11.67 -17.47 34.65
N ILE A 372 -10.69 -16.74 34.12
CA ILE A 372 -9.37 -16.62 34.76
C ILE A 372 -9.25 -15.40 35.71
N PHE A 373 -10.14 -14.42 35.64
CA PHE A 373 -10.12 -13.23 36.52
C PHE A 373 -11.25 -13.18 37.59
N MET A 374 -11.86 -14.33 37.91
CA MET A 374 -12.79 -14.45 39.06
C MET A 374 -12.34 -15.54 40.05
N ARG A 375 -11.04 -15.55 40.38
CA ARG A 375 -10.51 -16.11 41.63
C ARG A 375 -9.46 -15.19 42.19
#